data_AF-A0A370K672-F1
#
_entry.id   AF-A0A370K672-F1
#
_cell.length_a   1.000
_cell.length_b   1.000
_cell.length_c   1.000
_cell.angle_alpha   90.00
_cell.angle_beta   90.00
_cell.angle_gamma   90.00
#
_symmetry.space_group_name_H-M   'P 1'
#
loop_
_entity.id
_entity.type
_entity.pdbx_description
1 polymer ?
#
loop_
_entity_poly.entity_id
_entity_poly.type
_entity_poly.pdbx_seq_one_letter_code
_entity_poly.pdbx_strand_id
1 'polypeptide(L)'
;MKRLIIPTIVALGFTCFSQAYAAVETYTVDEAGGYAIMGFVGNTPEDFALAQKQANSWELQRHLDLKPQSVKAVAIDGSKGVAMNDAQLRHAIEAAALAKSP
;
A
#
# COMPACT_ATOMS: atom_id res chain seq x y z
N MET A 1 26.75 -1.36 -23.32
CA MET A 1 27.10 -1.21 -21.89
C MET A 1 25.82 -1.40 -21.08
N LYS A 2 25.67 -2.55 -20.39
CA LYS A 2 24.42 -2.95 -19.73
C LYS A 2 24.50 -2.51 -18.26
N ARG A 3 23.73 -1.48 -17.88
CA ARG A 3 23.73 -0.92 -16.52
C ARG A 3 22.84 -1.81 -15.64
N LEU A 4 23.45 -2.54 -14.71
CA LEU A 4 22.77 -3.25 -13.65
C LEU A 4 22.25 -2.21 -12.64
N ILE A 5 20.95 -1.98 -12.66
CA ILE A 5 20.25 -1.23 -11.60
C ILE A 5 19.89 -2.26 -10.54
N ILE A 6 20.59 -2.22 -9.42
CA ILE A 6 20.25 -3.02 -8.23
C ILE A 6 19.17 -2.21 -7.50
N PRO A 7 17.90 -2.66 -7.43
CA PRO A 7 16.92 -2.01 -6.59
C PRO A 7 17.26 -2.31 -5.12
N THR A 8 17.85 -1.35 -4.43
CA THR A 8 18.06 -1.40 -2.98
C THR A 8 16.71 -1.21 -2.30
N ILE A 9 16.14 -2.29 -1.76
CA ILE A 9 14.99 -2.20 -0.86
C ILE A 9 15.51 -1.65 0.45
N VAL A 10 15.28 -0.36 0.69
CA VAL A 10 15.55 0.26 1.97
C VAL A 10 14.33 0.04 2.86
N ALA A 11 14.37 -1.00 3.69
CA ALA A 11 13.42 -1.17 4.79
C ALA A 11 13.71 -0.12 5.90
N LEU A 12 13.38 1.14 5.64
CA LEU A 12 13.36 2.18 6.67
C LEU A 12 12.11 1.99 7.51
N GLY A 13 12.25 1.20 8.58
CA GLY A 13 11.27 1.13 9.66
C GLY A 13 11.19 2.46 10.41
N PHE A 14 10.42 3.42 9.86
CA PHE A 14 10.00 4.59 10.61
C PHE A 14 8.79 4.22 11.47
N THR A 15 9.06 3.89 12.72
CA THR A 15 8.06 3.78 13.77
C THR A 15 7.63 5.19 14.20
N CYS A 16 6.61 5.75 13.56
CA CYS A 16 5.94 6.93 14.14
C CYS A 16 4.47 7.02 13.75
N PHE A 17 3.64 6.93 14.79
CA PHE A 17 2.21 7.21 14.86
C PHE A 17 1.31 6.41 13.93
N SER A 18 0.78 5.29 14.44
CA SER A 18 -0.62 4.92 14.24
C SER A 18 -1.02 3.93 15.32
N GLN A 19 -2.17 4.16 15.93
CA GLN A 19 -2.84 3.19 16.78
C GLN A 19 -2.89 1.85 16.03
N ALA A 20 -2.21 0.85 16.58
CA ALA A 20 -2.10 -0.48 16.02
C ALA A 20 -3.48 -1.15 16.06
N TYR A 21 -4.27 -0.95 15.00
CA TYR A 21 -5.23 -1.96 14.60
C TYR A 21 -4.42 -3.06 13.92
N ALA A 22 -3.93 -4.01 14.71
CA ALA A 22 -3.15 -5.18 14.28
C ALA A 22 -3.91 -6.13 13.31
N ALA A 23 -5.06 -5.70 12.80
CA ALA A 23 -5.93 -6.37 11.85
C ALA A 23 -5.59 -6.06 10.38
N VAL A 24 -4.96 -4.90 10.11
CA VAL A 24 -4.65 -4.46 8.75
C VAL A 24 -3.15 -4.21 8.62
N GLU A 25 -2.49 -4.97 7.76
CA GLU A 25 -1.09 -4.78 7.46
C GLU A 25 -0.94 -3.62 6.46
N THR A 26 0.08 -2.79 6.63
CA THR A 26 0.32 -1.64 5.75
C THR A 26 1.68 -1.78 5.07
N TYR A 27 1.68 -1.66 3.75
CA TYR A 27 2.86 -1.76 2.91
C TYR A 27 3.00 -0.51 2.06
N THR A 28 4.23 -0.04 1.87
CA THR A 28 4.52 1.07 0.96
C THR A 28 5.35 0.56 -0.20
N VAL A 29 4.88 0.82 -1.41
CA VAL A 29 5.59 0.55 -2.65
C VAL A 29 6.05 1.88 -3.22
N ASP A 30 7.36 2.11 -3.21
CA ASP A 30 7.95 3.27 -3.88
C ASP A 30 8.00 3.03 -5.38
N GLU A 31 7.47 4.01 -6.11
CA GLU A 31 7.48 4.08 -7.58
C GLU A 31 8.59 5.02 -8.06
N ALA A 32 9.07 4.76 -9.27
CA ALA A 32 10.04 5.65 -9.90
C ALA A 32 9.41 7.06 -10.08
N GLY A 33 10.17 8.10 -9.72
CA GLY A 33 9.72 9.50 -9.87
C GLY A 33 9.12 10.13 -8.61
N GLY A 34 9.29 9.52 -7.44
CA GLY A 34 8.90 10.12 -6.14
C GLY A 34 7.43 9.94 -5.79
N TYR A 35 6.74 9.02 -6.48
CA TYR A 35 5.41 8.56 -6.13
C TYR A 35 5.51 7.33 -5.25
N ALA A 36 4.51 7.10 -4.41
CA ALA A 36 4.40 5.89 -3.62
C ALA A 36 2.96 5.38 -3.59
N ILE A 37 2.81 4.09 -3.37
CA ILE A 37 1.52 3.43 -3.19
C ILE A 37 1.49 2.81 -1.80
N MET A 38 0.49 3.16 -1.01
CA MET A 38 0.21 2.58 0.29
C MET A 38 -0.85 1.49 0.14
N GLY A 39 -0.46 0.24 0.34
CA GLY A 39 -1.34 -0.92 0.36
C GLY A 39 -1.76 -1.29 1.77
N PHE A 40 -3.06 -1.26 2.04
CA PHE A 40 -3.67 -1.77 3.27
C PHE A 40 -4.18 -3.19 3.00
N VAL A 41 -3.64 -4.20 3.68
CA VAL A 41 -3.93 -5.61 3.44
C VAL A 41 -4.78 -6.15 4.59
N GLY A 42 -5.95 -6.70 4.26
CA GLY A 42 -6.80 -7.42 5.19
C GLY A 42 -6.74 -8.92 4.94
N ASN A 43 -6.40 -9.71 5.96
CA ASN A 43 -6.23 -11.16 5.86
C ASN A 43 -7.53 -11.94 6.14
N THR A 44 -8.58 -11.26 6.58
CA THR A 44 -9.96 -11.77 6.70
C THR A 44 -10.95 -10.84 5.98
N PRO A 45 -12.19 -11.26 5.68
CA PRO A 45 -13.18 -10.37 5.08
C PRO A 45 -13.45 -9.12 5.92
N GLU A 46 -13.45 -9.27 7.26
CA GLU A 46 -13.60 -8.17 8.21
C GLU A 46 -12.41 -7.20 8.13
N ASP A 47 -11.19 -7.74 8.09
CA ASP A 47 -9.98 -6.94 7.96
C ASP A 47 -9.92 -6.24 6.59
N PHE A 48 -10.41 -6.87 5.52
CA PHE A 48 -10.47 -6.27 4.20
C PHE A 48 -11.42 -5.07 4.19
N ALA A 49 -12.57 -5.17 4.86
CA ALA A 49 -13.47 -4.02 5.03
C ALA A 49 -12.81 -2.86 5.79
N LEU A 50 -12.00 -3.18 6.82
CA LEU A 50 -11.20 -2.18 7.53
C LEU A 50 -10.12 -1.57 6.64
N ALA A 51 -9.39 -2.38 5.88
CA ALA A 51 -8.38 -1.94 4.93
C ALA A 51 -8.97 -0.99 3.88
N GLN A 52 -10.17 -1.30 3.38
CA GLN A 52 -10.90 -0.46 2.44
C GLN A 52 -11.31 0.88 3.06
N LYS A 53 -11.79 0.87 4.31
CA LYS A 53 -12.09 2.10 5.05
C LYS A 53 -10.85 2.96 5.25
N GLN A 54 -9.71 2.36 5.60
CA GLN A 54 -8.44 3.06 5.78
C GLN A 54 -7.95 3.67 4.47
N ALA A 55 -7.93 2.89 3.38
CA ALA A 55 -7.54 3.36 2.06
C ALA A 55 -8.42 4.51 1.56
N ASN A 56 -9.74 4.44 1.77
CA ASN A 56 -10.67 5.49 1.38
C ASN A 56 -10.51 6.76 2.21
N SER A 57 -10.29 6.63 3.52
CA SER A 57 -10.02 7.77 4.40
C SER A 57 -8.71 8.47 4.01
N TRP A 58 -7.67 7.71 3.70
CA TRP A 58 -6.41 8.25 3.24
C TRP A 58 -6.56 9.01 1.93
N GLU A 59 -7.24 8.43 0.94
CA GLU A 59 -7.51 9.09 -0.34
C GLU A 59 -8.37 10.34 -0.15
N LEU A 60 -9.39 10.31 0.71
CA LEU A 60 -10.20 11.49 1.01
C LEU A 60 -9.33 12.61 1.59
N GLN A 61 -8.48 12.29 2.58
CA GLN A 61 -7.56 13.25 3.15
C GLN A 61 -6.55 13.76 2.12
N ARG A 62 -6.11 12.92 1.19
CA ARG A 62 -5.29 13.33 0.05
C ARG A 62 -6.05 14.33 -0.82
N HIS A 63 -7.30 14.09 -1.18
CA HIS A 63 -8.08 15.03 -1.99
C HIS A 63 -8.36 16.37 -1.27
N LEU A 64 -8.24 16.40 0.05
CA LEU A 64 -8.37 17.60 0.88
C LEU A 64 -7.01 18.26 1.19
N ASP A 65 -5.92 17.86 0.53
CA ASP A 65 -4.55 18.33 0.76
C ASP A 65 -4.01 18.10 2.20
N LEU A 66 -4.62 17.16 2.93
CA LEU A 66 -4.21 16.77 4.30
C LEU A 66 -3.20 15.61 4.33
N LYS A 67 -2.93 15.00 3.17
CA LYS A 67 -1.94 13.95 2.96
C LYS A 67 -1.11 14.24 1.70
N PRO A 68 0.11 13.68 1.58
CA PRO A 68 0.95 13.89 0.40
C PRO A 68 0.23 13.50 -0.90
N GLN A 69 0.20 14.40 -1.88
CA GLN A 69 -0.41 14.15 -3.19
C GLN A 69 0.30 13.06 -4.00
N SER A 70 1.57 12.80 -3.68
CA SER A 70 2.39 11.78 -4.34
C SER A 70 2.14 10.36 -3.82
N VAL A 71 1.26 10.17 -2.82
CA VAL A 71 1.00 8.86 -2.20
C VAL A 71 -0.43 8.42 -2.48
N LYS A 72 -0.62 7.31 -3.20
CA LYS A 72 -1.94 6.71 -3.46
C LYS A 72 -2.21 5.57 -2.50
N ALA A 73 -3.40 5.51 -1.91
CA ALA A 73 -3.81 4.43 -1.02
C ALA A 73 -4.78 3.43 -1.67
N VAL A 74 -4.50 2.14 -1.48
CA VAL A 74 -5.29 1.02 -1.99
C VAL A 74 -5.51 -0.03 -0.91
N ALA A 75 -6.62 -0.77 -1.03
CA ALA A 75 -6.90 -1.91 -0.16
C ALA A 75 -6.69 -3.21 -0.93
N ILE A 76 -6.11 -4.20 -0.27
CA ILE A 76 -5.75 -5.49 -0.82
C ILE A 76 -6.49 -6.58 -0.04
N ASP A 77 -7.21 -7.41 -0.78
CA ASP A 77 -7.95 -8.55 -0.25
C ASP A 77 -7.02 -9.76 -0.10
N GLY A 78 -6.48 -9.96 1.10
CA GLY A 78 -5.73 -11.15 1.49
C GLY A 78 -6.62 -12.28 2.00
N SER A 79 -7.92 -12.05 2.16
CA SER A 79 -8.86 -13.00 2.78
C SER A 79 -9.09 -14.28 1.98
N LYS A 80 -8.69 -14.29 0.70
CA LYS A 80 -8.82 -15.45 -0.20
C LYS A 80 -7.82 -16.59 0.09
N GLY A 81 -7.07 -16.50 1.19
CA GLY A 81 -6.30 -17.61 1.74
C GLY A 81 -4.99 -17.93 1.01
N VAL A 82 -4.57 -17.08 0.07
CA VAL A 82 -3.25 -17.20 -0.57
C VAL A 82 -2.32 -16.22 0.11
N ALA A 83 -1.47 -16.73 0.99
CA ALA A 83 -0.36 -15.95 1.53
C ALA A 83 0.50 -15.48 0.34
N MET A 84 0.48 -14.17 0.07
CA MET A 84 1.28 -13.56 -0.97
C MET A 84 2.72 -13.45 -0.47
N ASN A 85 3.68 -13.90 -1.27
CA ASN A 85 5.07 -13.49 -1.05
C ASN A 85 5.26 -12.00 -1.39
N ASP A 86 6.38 -11.42 -1.00
CA ASP A 86 6.66 -9.98 -1.18
C ASP A 86 6.49 -9.50 -2.63
N ALA A 87 6.89 -10.32 -3.61
CA ALA A 87 6.74 -9.98 -5.02
C ALA A 87 5.29 -10.00 -5.49
N GLN A 88 4.51 -10.98 -5.04
CA GLN A 88 3.07 -11.07 -5.32
C GLN A 88 2.31 -9.93 -4.66
N LEU A 89 2.66 -9.59 -3.42
CA LEU A 89 2.07 -8.49 -2.69
C LEU A 89 2.37 -7.15 -3.35
N ARG A 90 3.63 -6.90 -3.73
CA ARG A 90 4.00 -5.71 -4.48
C ARG A 90 3.20 -5.59 -5.77
N HIS A 91 3.15 -6.66 -6.57
CA HIS A 91 2.39 -6.67 -7.82
C HIS A 91 0.89 -6.45 -7.58
N ALA A 92 0.31 -6.99 -6.50
CA ALA A 92 -1.08 -6.77 -6.14
C ALA A 92 -1.35 -5.29 -5.79
N ILE A 93 -0.44 -4.65 -5.05
CA ILE A 93 -0.51 -3.23 -4.71
C ILE A 93 -0.42 -2.36 -5.96
N GLU A 94 0.54 -2.62 -6.83
CA GLU A 94 0.71 -1.91 -8.11
C GLU A 94 -0.53 -2.09 -9.00
N ALA A 95 -1.01 -3.32 -9.17
CA ALA A 95 -2.20 -3.61 -9.98
C ALA A 95 -3.46 -2.94 -9.42
N ALA A 96 -3.65 -2.95 -8.10
CA ALA A 96 -4.77 -2.26 -7.45
C ALA A 96 -4.70 -0.74 -7.64
N ALA A 97 -3.49 -0.16 -7.61
CA ALA A 97 -3.29 1.26 -7.86
C ALA A 97 -3.57 1.64 -9.32
N LEU A 98 -3.21 0.79 -10.28
CA LEU A 98 -3.51 0.97 -11.70
C LEU A 98 -5.00 0.86 -12.00
N ALA A 99 -5.71 -0.07 -11.35
CA ALA A 99 -7.15 -0.28 -11.54
C ALA A 99 -7.99 0.87 -10.98
N LYS A 100 -7.49 1.55 -9.94
CA LYS A 100 -8.15 2.71 -9.35
C LYS A 100 -7.89 3.92 -10.27
N SER A 101 -8.92 4.46 -10.93
CA SER A 101 -8.77 5.67 -11.75
C SER A 101 -8.26 6.87 -10.91
N PRO A 102 -7.65 7.89 -11.54
CA PRO A 102 -7.17 9.11 -10.86
C PRO A 102 -8.26 9.82 -10.06
#